data_AF-A0A0F9U786-F1
#
_entry.id   AF-A0A0F9U786-F1
#
_cell.length_a   1.000
_cell.length_b   1.000
_cell.length_c   1.000
_cell.angle_alpha   90.00
_cell.angle_beta   90.00
_cell.angle_gamma   90.00
#
_symmetry.space_group_name_H-M   'P 1'
#
loop_
_entity.id
_entity.type
_entity.pdbx_description
1 polymer ?
#
loop_
_entity_poly.entity_id
_entity_poly.type
_entity_poly.pdbx_seq_one_letter_code
_entity_poly.pdbx_strand_id
1 'polypeptide(L)'
;MYLERIRILIEKQYEDHPTGCGGSFGELLCWEIHTNGLTFIWLAEKWGVSLHLLGELIYDHCKRLEKEPAVNHNYKQVEKQSDAFALRYVGKSKDEKKS
;
A
#
# COMPACT_ATOMS: atom_id res chain seq x y z
N MET A 1 19.71 -11.11 4.92
CA MET A 1 20.27 -11.60 3.63
C MET A 1 19.72 -12.96 3.15
N TYR A 2 19.00 -13.77 3.95
CA TYR A 2 18.30 -14.96 3.43
C TYR A 2 16.83 -14.68 3.07
N LEU A 3 16.05 -14.12 4.01
CA LEU A 3 14.64 -13.77 3.81
C LEU A 3 14.40 -12.88 2.58
N GLU A 4 15.27 -11.91 2.34
CA GLU A 4 15.22 -11.06 1.14
C GLU A 4 15.30 -11.84 -0.16
N ARG A 5 16.17 -12.86 -0.24
CA ARG A 5 16.27 -13.70 -1.44
C ARG A 5 15.00 -14.50 -1.66
N ILE A 6 14.39 -15.00 -0.57
CA ILE A 6 13.13 -15.73 -0.67
C ILE A 6 11.99 -14.82 -1.14
N ARG A 7 11.92 -13.56 -0.67
CA ARG A 7 10.97 -12.56 -1.19
C ARG A 7 11.11 -12.39 -2.70
N ILE A 8 12.33 -12.12 -3.18
CA ILE A 8 12.60 -11.94 -4.61
C ILE A 8 12.21 -13.19 -5.41
N LEU A 9 12.48 -14.40 -4.89
CA LEU A 9 12.08 -15.64 -5.55
C LEU A 9 10.55 -15.81 -5.61
N ILE A 10 9.82 -15.38 -4.59
CA ILE A 10 8.35 -15.36 -4.60
C ILE A 10 7.85 -14.34 -5.61
N GLU A 11 8.35 -13.10 -5.57
CA GLU A 11 7.95 -12.02 -6.48
C GLU A 11 8.16 -12.40 -7.95
N LYS A 12 9.28 -13.07 -8.26
CA LYS A 12 9.59 -13.58 -9.60
C LYS A 12 8.58 -14.59 -10.14
N GLN A 13 7.89 -15.35 -9.27
CA GLN A 13 6.86 -16.30 -9.72
C GLN A 13 5.65 -15.60 -10.36
N TYR A 14 5.49 -14.29 -10.14
CA TYR A 14 4.39 -13.49 -10.66
C TYR A 14 4.79 -12.59 -11.83
N GLU A 15 6.04 -12.66 -12.32
CA GLU A 15 6.49 -11.89 -13.49
C GLU A 15 5.70 -12.25 -14.76
N ASP A 16 5.45 -13.54 -14.98
CA ASP A 16 4.72 -14.02 -16.16
C ASP A 16 3.20 -13.79 -16.07
N HIS A 17 2.67 -13.67 -14.84
CA HIS A 17 1.24 -13.55 -14.57
C HIS A 17 1.00 -12.50 -13.48
N PRO A 18 1.08 -11.20 -13.82
CA PRO A 18 0.95 -10.12 -12.86
C PRO A 18 -0.47 -10.07 -12.28
N THR A 19 -0.56 -9.86 -10.97
CA THR A 19 -1.83 -9.81 -10.22
C THR A 19 -2.62 -8.53 -10.43
N GLY A 20 -1.97 -7.49 -10.98
CA GLY A 20 -2.52 -6.14 -11.10
C GLY A 20 -2.51 -5.34 -9.80
N CYS A 21 -2.05 -5.92 -8.69
CA CYS A 21 -1.99 -5.27 -7.37
C CYS A 21 -0.60 -4.80 -6.97
N GLY A 22 0.35 -4.80 -7.91
CA GLY A 22 1.77 -4.55 -7.67
C GLY A 22 2.60 -5.83 -7.76
N GLY A 23 3.86 -5.76 -7.36
CA GLY A 23 4.84 -6.84 -7.53
C GLY A 23 5.68 -7.13 -6.30
N SER A 24 5.49 -6.39 -5.20
CA SER A 24 6.18 -6.66 -3.95
C SER A 24 5.56 -7.84 -3.21
N PHE A 25 6.37 -8.50 -2.37
CA PHE A 25 5.91 -9.61 -1.53
C PHE A 25 4.66 -9.26 -0.71
N GLY A 26 4.59 -8.03 -0.17
CA GLY A 26 3.45 -7.61 0.65
C GLY A 26 2.16 -7.50 -0.17
N GLU A 27 2.25 -6.94 -1.37
CA GLU A 27 1.11 -6.83 -2.30
C GLU A 27 0.63 -8.20 -2.76
N LEU A 28 1.55 -9.10 -3.12
CA LEU A 28 1.25 -10.46 -3.54
C LEU A 28 0.62 -11.27 -2.40
N LEU A 29 1.15 -11.14 -1.18
CA LEU A 29 0.58 -11.77 0.03
C LEU A 29 -0.87 -11.32 0.25
N CYS A 30 -1.12 -10.02 0.24
CA CYS A 30 -2.46 -9.47 0.40
C CYS A 30 -3.41 -9.95 -0.70
N TRP A 31 -2.95 -9.96 -1.96
CA TRP A 31 -3.75 -10.42 -3.09
C TRP A 31 -4.15 -11.90 -2.96
N GLU A 32 -3.23 -12.79 -2.62
CA GLU A 32 -3.54 -14.21 -2.46
C GLU A 32 -4.54 -14.48 -1.33
N ILE A 33 -4.43 -13.75 -0.22
CA ILE A 33 -5.33 -13.91 0.93
C ILE A 33 -6.71 -13.33 0.63
N HIS A 34 -6.77 -12.11 0.09
CA HIS A 34 -8.04 -11.39 -0.07
C HIS A 34 -8.77 -11.72 -1.36
N THR A 35 -8.06 -11.98 -2.46
CA THR A 35 -8.66 -12.28 -3.77
C THR A 35 -8.89 -13.78 -3.94
N ASN A 36 -7.90 -14.61 -3.60
CA ASN A 36 -7.97 -16.06 -3.81
C ASN A 36 -8.41 -16.84 -2.57
N GLY A 37 -8.51 -16.19 -1.41
CA GLY A 37 -8.94 -16.83 -0.16
C GLY A 37 -7.93 -17.85 0.37
N LEU A 38 -6.64 -17.74 0.03
CA LEU A 38 -5.64 -18.70 0.49
C LEU A 38 -5.34 -18.55 1.98
N THR A 39 -5.24 -19.69 2.67
CA THR A 39 -4.72 -19.75 4.04
C THR A 39 -3.19 -19.72 4.04
N PHE A 40 -2.58 -19.43 5.19
CA PHE A 40 -1.11 -19.45 5.31
C PHE A 40 -0.49 -20.83 5.01
N ILE A 41 -1.21 -21.92 5.29
CA ILE A 41 -0.72 -23.27 4.95
C ILE A 41 -0.65 -23.44 3.43
N TRP A 42 -1.73 -23.08 2.72
CA TRP A 42 -1.76 -23.17 1.26
C TRP A 42 -0.77 -22.23 0.60
N LEU A 43 -0.53 -21.05 1.16
CA LEU A 43 0.51 -20.13 0.71
C LEU A 43 1.91 -20.71 0.87
N ALA A 44 2.20 -21.33 2.01
CA ALA A 44 3.49 -21.97 2.25
C ALA A 44 3.74 -23.08 1.24
N GLU A 45 2.74 -23.93 0.97
CA GLU A 45 2.78 -24.96 -0.06
C GLU A 45 2.99 -24.36 -1.45
N LYS A 46 2.18 -23.35 -1.82
CA LYS A 46 2.24 -22.68 -3.13
C LYS A 46 3.61 -22.08 -3.42
N TRP A 47 4.19 -21.39 -2.45
CA TRP A 47 5.49 -20.73 -2.59
C TRP A 47 6.68 -21.64 -2.31
N GLY A 48 6.44 -22.92 -1.98
CA GLY A 48 7.49 -23.90 -1.74
C GLY A 48 8.35 -23.59 -0.51
N VAL A 49 7.75 -22.99 0.52
CA VAL A 49 8.42 -22.63 1.79
C VAL A 49 7.77 -23.35 2.97
N SER A 50 8.49 -23.48 4.08
CA SER A 50 7.88 -23.98 5.31
C SER A 50 6.94 -22.93 5.91
N LEU A 51 5.89 -23.37 6.61
CA LEU A 51 4.98 -22.46 7.32
C LEU A 51 5.72 -21.55 8.32
N HIS A 52 6.75 -22.08 8.97
CA HIS A 52 7.60 -21.30 9.87
C HIS A 52 8.33 -20.17 9.13
N LEU A 53 8.96 -20.48 7.98
CA LEU A 53 9.64 -19.49 7.16
C LEU A 53 8.68 -18.43 6.60
N LEU A 54 7.46 -18.82 6.22
CA LEU A 54 6.42 -17.87 5.85
C LEU A 54 6.09 -16.91 7.00
N GLY A 55 6.00 -17.41 8.22
CA GLY A 55 5.84 -16.58 9.42
C GLY A 55 6.98 -15.57 9.60
N GLU A 56 8.23 -15.99 9.40
CA GLU A 56 9.39 -15.09 9.46
C GLU A 56 9.36 -14.01 8.37
N LEU A 57 8.94 -14.36 7.14
CA LEU A 57 8.79 -13.40 6.03
C LEU A 57 7.72 -12.34 6.33
N ILE A 58 6.59 -12.76 6.89
CA ILE A 58 5.51 -11.85 7.29
C ILE A 58 5.99 -10.95 8.43
N TYR A 59 6.63 -11.53 9.45
CA TYR A 59 7.17 -10.76 10.57
C TYR A 59 8.21 -9.72 10.13
N ASP A 60 9.18 -10.10 9.28
CA ASP A 60 10.16 -9.18 8.71
C ASP A 60 9.49 -8.09 7.87
N HIS A 61 8.38 -8.39 7.18
CA HIS A 61 7.64 -7.41 6.39
C HIS A 61 7.00 -6.36 7.29
N CYS A 62 6.24 -6.81 8.31
CA CYS A 62 5.61 -5.93 9.28
C CYS A 62 6.63 -5.07 10.03
N LYS A 63 7.79 -5.65 10.42
CA LYS A 63 8.87 -4.90 11.07
C LYS A 63 9.49 -3.81 10.19
N ARG A 64 9.50 -3.97 8.87
CA ARG A 64 9.97 -2.90 7.96
C ARG A 64 8.96 -1.76 7.89
N LEU A 65 7.67 -2.07 7.91
CA LEU A 65 6.60 -1.06 7.92
C LEU A 65 6.59 -0.23 9.20
N GLU A 66 6.98 -0.79 10.35
CA GLU A 66 7.11 -0.03 11.61
C GLU A 66 8.11 1.14 11.53
N LYS A 67 9.07 1.11 10.58
CA LYS A 67 10.05 2.19 10.39
C LYS A 67 9.55 3.32 9.50
N GLU A 68 8.47 3.10 8.75
CA GLU A 68 7.85 4.17 7.99
C GLU A 68 7.03 5.06 8.93
N PRO A 69 7.00 6.40 8.72
CA PRO A 69 6.23 7.27 9.58
C PRO A 69 4.78 6.80 9.62
N ALA A 70 4.26 6.58 10.83
CA ALA A 70 2.89 6.15 11.05
C ALA A 70 1.95 7.03 10.21
N VAL A 71 1.16 6.40 9.33
CA VAL A 71 0.15 7.10 8.55
C VAL A 71 -0.78 7.80 9.52
N ASN A 72 -0.76 9.13 9.50
CA ASN A 72 -1.63 9.93 10.34
C ASN A 72 -3.07 9.75 9.88
N HIS A 73 -3.82 8.85 10.53
CA HIS A 73 -5.25 8.65 10.26
C HIS A 73 -6.13 9.83 10.71
N ASN A 74 -5.55 10.92 11.23
CA ASN A 74 -6.24 12.16 11.57
C ASN A 74 -6.54 13.01 10.32
N TYR A 75 -7.13 12.40 9.28
CA TYR A 75 -7.63 13.14 8.10
C TYR A 75 -8.91 13.94 8.43
N LYS A 76 -9.58 13.62 9.54
CA LYS A 76 -10.71 14.41 10.03
C LYS A 76 -10.23 15.64 10.83
N GLN A 77 -9.74 16.68 10.14
CA GLN A 77 -9.91 18.10 10.54
C GLN A 77 -9.23 19.14 9.64
N VAL A 78 -8.96 18.86 8.35
CA VAL A 78 -8.60 19.94 7.40
C VAL A 78 -9.84 20.43 6.66
N GLU A 79 -10.88 20.85 7.40
CA GLU A 79 -12.08 21.48 6.84
C GLU A 79 -12.19 22.97 7.19
N LYS A 80 -11.13 23.60 7.72
CA LYS A 80 -11.12 25.05 8.02
C LYS A 80 -9.81 25.75 7.68
N GLN A 81 -9.17 25.38 6.57
CA GLN A 81 -8.06 26.17 6.02
C GLN A 81 -8.10 26.33 4.49
N SER A 82 -9.28 26.17 3.87
CA SER A 82 -9.50 26.49 2.45
C SER A 82 -10.11 27.87 2.23
N ASP A 83 -10.77 28.46 3.24
CA ASP A 83 -11.50 29.73 3.05
C ASP A 83 -10.56 30.94 2.94
N ALA A 84 -9.38 30.89 3.57
CA ALA A 84 -8.39 31.97 3.48
C ALA A 84 -7.61 31.98 2.15
N PHE A 85 -7.50 30.85 1.46
CA PHE A 85 -6.80 30.78 0.17
C PHE A 85 -7.75 31.04 -1.01
N ALA A 86 -9.01 30.60 -0.91
CA ALA A 86 -10.02 30.80 -1.95
C ALA A 86 -10.45 32.27 -2.11
N LEU A 87 -10.40 33.09 -1.04
CA LEU A 87 -10.67 34.52 -1.12
C LEU A 87 -9.58 35.33 -1.85
N ARG A 88 -8.39 34.77 -2.07
CA ARG A 88 -7.29 35.49 -2.75
C ARG A 88 -7.35 35.38 -4.29
N TYR A 89 -8.16 34.47 -4.83
CA TYR A 89 -8.27 34.23 -6.28
C TYR A 89 -9.66 34.49 -6.89
N VAL A 90 -10.70 34.75 -6.09
CA VAL A 90 -12.08 35.06 -6.58
C VAL A 90 -12.42 36.54 -6.37
N GLY A 91 -11.49 37.44 -6.70
CA GLY A 91 -11.62 38.88 -6.46
C GLY A 91 -11.30 39.79 -7.66
N LYS A 92 -11.25 39.26 -8.89
CA LYS A 92 -11.20 40.08 -10.11
C LYS A 92 -11.99 39.44 -11.24
N SER A 93 -13.32 39.56 -11.17
CA SER A 93 -14.12 39.73 -12.38
C SER A 93 -15.54 40.12 -12.00
N LYS A 94 -16.02 41.20 -12.64
CA LYS A 94 -17.42 41.69 -12.74
C LYS A 94 -17.90 42.53 -11.54
N ASP A 95 -18.47 43.72 -11.69
CA ASP A 95 -18.97 44.53 -12.81
C ASP A 95 -19.06 46.00 -12.34
N GLU A 96 -18.99 46.99 -13.23
CA GLU A 96 -20.03 48.05 -13.28
C GLU A 96 -19.88 48.97 -14.51
N LYS A 97 -20.77 48.76 -15.49
CA LYS A 97 -21.32 49.85 -16.30
C LYS A 97 -22.27 50.63 -15.38
N LYS A 98 -22.02 51.93 -15.20
CA LYS A 98 -23.07 52.94 -14.98
C LYS A 98 -22.50 54.37 -15.08
N SER A 99 -22.65 55.00 -16.24
CA SER A 99 -23.43 56.24 -16.45
C SER A 99 -23.44 56.61 -17.92
#